data_AF-A0ABD0Q6Z2-F1
#
_entry.id   AF-A0ABD0Q6Z2-F1
#
_cell.length_a   1.000
_cell.length_b   1.000
_cell.length_c   1.000
_cell.angle_alpha   90.00
_cell.angle_beta   90.00
_cell.angle_gamma   90.00
#
_symmetry.space_group_name_H-M   'P 1'
#
loop_
_entity.id
_entity.type
_entity.pdbx_description
1 polymer ?
#
loop_
_entity_poly.entity_id
_entity_poly.type
_entity_poly.pdbx_seq_one_letter_code
_entity_poly.pdbx_strand_id
1 'polypeptide(L)' 'DNFFIRTHFEYEKELPQSLTFSRGEVFKVVDTLYDGKLGNWLAIRMDKDNQLLEKGIIPSKS' A
#
# COMPACT_ATOMS: atom_id res chain seq x y z
N ASP A 1 12.47 3.74 -0.17
CA ASP A 1 11.58 4.88 0.19
C ASP A 1 11.11 4.77 1.63
N ASN A 2 10.59 5.85 2.24
CA ASN A 2 10.03 5.77 3.59
C ASN A 2 9.08 6.95 3.87
N PHE A 3 7.80 6.79 3.52
CA PHE A 3 6.76 7.80 3.75
C PHE A 3 5.39 7.18 3.96
N PHE A 4 4.43 7.98 4.41
CA PHE A 4 3.05 7.54 4.63
C PHE A 4 2.11 8.13 3.57
N ILE A 5 1.10 7.35 3.20
CA ILE A 5 -0.01 7.79 2.34
C ILE A 5 -1.34 7.44 2.99
N ARG A 6 -2.39 8.19 2.63
CA ARG A 6 -3.78 7.87 2.95
C ARG A 6 -4.56 7.63 1.66
N THR A 7 -5.32 6.55 1.60
CA THR A 7 -6.12 6.20 0.42
C THR A 7 -7.35 7.11 0.32
N HIS A 8 -7.70 7.52 -0.91
CA HIS A 8 -8.90 8.33 -1.20
C HIS A 8 -9.87 7.64 -2.16
N PHE A 9 -9.62 6.36 -2.44
CA PHE A 9 -10.46 5.49 -3.26
C PHE A 9 -10.45 4.07 -2.66
N GLU A 10 -11.27 3.19 -3.21
CA GLU A 10 -11.34 1.78 -2.85
C GLU A 10 -10.62 0.97 -3.91
N TYR A 11 -9.90 -0.08 -3.50
CA TYR A 11 -9.17 -0.97 -4.38
C TYR A 11 -9.39 -2.40 -3.96
N GLU A 12 -9.84 -3.23 -4.90
CA GLU A 12 -9.91 -4.69 -4.73
C GLU A 12 -8.68 -5.34 -5.35
N LYS A 13 -8.05 -6.26 -4.62
CA LYS A 13 -6.81 -6.88 -5.08
C LYS A 13 -7.02 -7.81 -6.27
N GLU A 14 -6.14 -7.70 -7.26
CA GLU A 14 -6.10 -8.61 -8.41
C GLU A 14 -5.11 -9.77 -8.18
N LEU A 15 -4.08 -9.55 -7.36
CA LEU A 15 -3.03 -10.51 -7.07
C LEU A 15 -3.08 -10.95 -5.60
N PRO A 16 -2.74 -12.22 -5.27
CA PRO A 16 -2.78 -12.72 -3.90
C PRO A 16 -1.96 -11.88 -2.90
N GLN A 17 -0.82 -11.35 -3.35
CA GLN A 17 0.11 -10.54 -2.57
C GLN A 17 -0.25 -9.05 -2.49
N SER A 18 -1.29 -8.61 -3.20
CA SER A 18 -1.77 -7.23 -3.16
C SER A 18 -2.69 -7.00 -1.96
N LEU A 19 -2.73 -5.76 -1.48
CA LEU A 19 -3.60 -5.35 -0.37
C LEU A 19 -4.88 -4.72 -0.91
N THR A 20 -6.04 -5.32 -0.62
CA THR A 20 -7.36 -4.68 -0.80
C THR A 20 -7.52 -3.58 0.23
N PHE A 21 -8.00 -2.39 -0.13
CA PHE A 21 -8.19 -1.30 0.84
C PHE A 21 -9.41 -0.43 0.54
N SER A 22 -9.96 0.18 1.59
CA SER A 22 -11.01 1.20 1.50
C SER A 22 -10.45 2.62 1.63
N ARG A 23 -11.32 3.63 1.40
CA ARG A 23 -10.98 5.04 1.62
C ARG A 23 -10.56 5.30 3.07
N GLY A 24 -9.50 6.08 3.26
CA GLY A 24 -9.03 6.53 4.57
C GLY A 24 -8.01 5.62 5.24
N GLU A 25 -7.73 4.44 4.68
CA GLU A 25 -6.65 3.57 5.15
C GLU A 25 -5.29 4.24 4.95
N VAL A 26 -4.38 3.97 5.90
CA VAL A 26 -3.03 4.55 5.90
C VAL A 26 -2.00 3.46 5.67
N PHE A 27 -1.05 3.74 4.78
CA PHE A 27 0.02 2.82 4.43
C PHE A 27 1.37 3.49 4.61
N LYS A 28 2.34 2.74 5.13
CA LYS A 28 3.76 3.08 5.05
C LYS A 28 4.35 2.51 3.77
N VAL A 29 4.71 3.36 2.82
CA VAL A 29 5.40 2.96 1.60
C VAL A 29 6.88 2.82 1.88
N VAL A 30 7.44 1.64 1.58
CA VAL A 30 8.85 1.31 1.84
C VAL A 30 9.67 1.10 0.56
N ASP A 31 8.99 0.86 -0.56
CA ASP A 31 9.60 0.74 -1.90
C ASP A 31 8.62 1.26 -2.96
N THR A 32 9.07 2.21 -3.78
CA THR A 32 8.27 2.79 -4.87
C THR A 32 8.51 2.13 -6.24
N LEU A 33 9.43 1.17 -6.32
CA LEU A 33 9.78 0.40 -7.52
C LEU A 33 9.86 -1.08 -7.17
N TYR A 34 8.73 -1.66 -6.74
CA TYR A 34 8.69 -3.06 -6.33
C TYR A 34 9.17 -3.99 -7.46
N ASP A 35 10.13 -4.88 -7.15
CA ASP A 35 10.80 -5.76 -8.13
C ASP A 35 11.49 -4.99 -9.28
N GLY A 36 11.91 -3.74 -9.03
CA GLY A 36 12.55 -2.87 -10.02
C GLY A 36 11.61 -2.41 -11.14
N LYS A 37 10.29 -2.59 -10.99
CA LYS A 37 9.29 -2.26 -12.01
C LYS A 37 8.39 -1.11 -11.57
N LEU A 38 7.97 -0.31 -12.55
CA LEU A 38 6.94 0.71 -12.36
C LEU A 38 5.55 0.07 -12.22
N GLY A 39 4.63 0.78 -11.57
CA GLY A 39 3.22 0.41 -11.46
C GLY A 39 2.80 -0.08 -10.06
N ASN A 40 3.73 -0.56 -9.26
CA ASN A 40 3.44 -1.17 -7.96
C ASN A 40 4.42 -0.69 -6.88
N TRP A 41 3.88 -0.42 -5.69
CA TRP A 41 4.63 -0.06 -4.50
C TRP A 41 4.55 -1.16 -3.45
N LEU A 42 5.61 -1.31 -2.66
CA LEU A 42 5.62 -2.15 -1.47
C LEU A 42 5.21 -1.31 -0.27
N ALA A 43 4.17 -1.74 0.42
CA ALA A 43 3.58 -1.00 1.52
C ALA A 43 3.25 -1.88 2.72
N ILE A 44 3.13 -1.25 3.89
CA ILE A 44 2.68 -1.88 5.13
C ILE A 44 1.44 -1.13 5.62
N ARG A 45 0.33 -1.85 5.84
CA ARG A 45 -0.91 -1.27 6.38
C ARG A 45 -0.70 -0.79 7.81
N MET A 46 -1.28 0.37 8.14
CA MET A 46 -1.45 0.81 9.52
C MET A 46 -2.89 0.61 9.99
N ASP A 47 -3.05 0.20 11.24
CA ASP A 47 -4.35 0.21 11.91
C ASP A 47 -4.69 1.58 12.52
N LYS A 48 -5.80 1.63 13.28
CA LYS A 48 -6.29 2.85 13.93
C LYS A 48 -5.40 3.31 15.09
N ASP A 49 -4.59 2.41 15.65
CA ASP A 49 -3.67 2.64 16.76
C ASP A 49 -2.22 2.89 16.26
N ASN A 50 -2.07 3.16 14.96
CA ASN A 50 -0.81 3.36 14.24
C ASN A 50 0.15 2.17 14.31
N GLN A 51 -0.36 0.96 14.51
CA GLN A 51 0.45 -0.25 14.45
C GLN A 51 0.56 -0.76 13.01
N LEU A 52 1.75 -1.23 12.66
CA LEU A 52 2.03 -1.87 11.37
C LEU A 52 1.43 -3.29 11.38
N LEU A 53 0.53 -3.57 10.44
CA LEU A 53 -0.17 -4.85 10.32
C LEU A 53 0.46 -5.74 9.24
N GLU A 54 -0.08 -5.68 8.02
CA GLU A 54 0.31 -6.55 6.91
C GLU A 54 1.13 -5.81 5.86
N LYS A 55 2.12 -6.49 5.30
CA LYS A 55 2.95 -6.01 4.20
C LYS A 55 2.47 -6.63 2.89
N GLY A 56 2.37 -5.82 1.85
CA GLY A 56 1.95 -6.28 0.53
C GLY A 56 2.09 -5.19 -0.52
N ILE A 57 1.60 -5.50 -1.71
CA ILE A 57 1.71 -4.62 -2.87
C ILE A 57 0.46 -3.74 -2.99
N ILE A 58 0.66 -2.46 -3.33
CA ILE A 58 -0.41 -1.54 -3.70
C ILE A 58 -0.10 -0.89 -5.07
N PRO A 59 -1.11 -0.49 -5.86
CA PRO A 59 -0.87 0.22 -7.10
C PRO A 59 -0.15 1.56 -6.83
N SER A 60 0.79 1.92 -7.70
CA SER A 60 1.45 3.22 -7.64
C SER A 60 0.50 4.35 -8.04
N LYS A 61 0.80 5.58 -7.63
CA LYS A 61 0.11 6.79 -8.11
C LYS A 61 0.40 6.99 -9.60
N SER A 62 -0.57 6.69 -10.46
CA SER A 62 -0.65 7.22 -11.83
C SER A 62 -1.51 8.49 -11.84
#